data_AF-A0A7W9DF96-F1
#
_entry.id   AF-A0A7W9DF96-F1
#
_cell.length_a   1.000
_cell.length_b   1.000
_cell.length_c   1.000
_cell.angle_alpha   90.00
_cell.angle_beta   90.00
_cell.angle_gamma   90.00
#
_symmetry.space_group_name_H-M   'P 1'
#
loop_
_entity.id
_entity.type
_entity.pdbx_description
1 polymer ?
#
loop_
_entity_poly.entity_id
_entity_poly.type
_entity_poly.pdbx_seq_one_letter_code
_entity_poly.pdbx_strand_id
1 'polypeptide(L)'
;MSNSISTVPKSYQGIWRRTGIFRSDGRVDLTTSVWWFQSALFHIDLRIPQDRPRITAPAALASLPPGQLARIQAQTGFAGITVVEAERCEWRPEIAFPAISDEIDAGLMRFDTPDNLHESGIDASYQEDWLRAGAGAIHGARLDSLDGSGKIAYLIISGDHAAWACGVADAQFPATAGNEFSLLRRAHATAPWRIVTSNHGWLECGATMTLPTLKDSQPGQLISVDTERWRIDKIG
;
A
#
# COMPACT_ATOMS: atom_id res chain seq x y z
N MET A 1 9.18 -30.00 -2.92
CA MET A 1 10.17 -28.93 -3.20
C MET A 1 9.87 -27.82 -2.21
N SER A 2 10.78 -27.51 -1.29
CA SER A 2 10.56 -26.45 -0.31
C SER A 2 10.70 -25.09 -1.01
N ASN A 3 9.58 -24.44 -1.33
CA ASN A 3 9.60 -23.03 -1.70
C ASN A 3 9.94 -22.23 -0.45
N SER A 4 11.23 -22.09 -0.14
CA SER A 4 11.68 -21.04 0.77
C SER A 4 11.42 -19.73 0.05
N ILE A 5 10.37 -19.02 0.45
CA ILE A 5 10.14 -17.65 -0.02
C ILE A 5 11.36 -16.84 0.43
N SER A 6 12.17 -16.40 -0.54
CA SER A 6 13.28 -15.50 -0.27
C SER A 6 12.73 -14.18 0.27
N THR A 7 13.38 -13.65 1.30
CA THR A 7 13.05 -12.32 1.80
C THR A 7 13.47 -11.28 0.78
N VAL A 8 12.64 -10.24 0.59
CA VAL A 8 12.95 -9.07 -0.22
C VAL A 8 14.27 -8.45 0.26
N PRO A 9 15.23 -8.12 -0.64
CA PRO A 9 16.51 -7.56 -0.24
C PRO A 9 16.38 -6.26 0.56
N LYS A 10 17.32 -6.02 1.49
CA LYS A 10 17.26 -4.89 2.43
C LYS A 10 17.23 -3.51 1.75
N SER A 11 17.79 -3.37 0.56
CA SER A 11 17.75 -2.12 -0.22
C SER A 11 16.33 -1.69 -0.54
N TYR A 12 15.43 -2.63 -0.82
CA TYR A 12 14.01 -2.38 -1.15
C TYR A 12 13.16 -2.08 0.08
N GLN A 13 13.54 -2.62 1.24
CA GLN A 13 12.73 -2.47 2.46
C GLN A 13 12.71 -1.00 2.89
N GLY A 14 11.52 -0.44 3.07
CA GLY A 14 11.37 0.97 3.42
C GLY A 14 10.03 1.57 3.04
N ILE A 15 9.99 2.89 3.14
CA ILE A 15 8.89 3.72 2.68
C ILE A 15 9.41 4.54 1.52
N TRP A 16 8.75 4.40 0.38
CA TRP A 16 9.12 5.03 -0.87
C TRP A 16 8.01 5.95 -1.32
N ARG A 17 8.41 7.08 -1.91
CA ARG A 17 7.51 8.02 -2.54
C ARG A 17 7.94 8.23 -3.97
N ARG A 18 7.02 8.02 -4.92
CA ARG A 18 7.30 8.26 -6.33
C ARG A 18 7.37 9.77 -6.58
N THR A 19 8.40 10.19 -7.30
CA THR A 19 8.57 11.59 -7.73
C THR A 19 8.12 11.82 -9.16
N GLY A 20 8.04 10.77 -9.97
CA GLY A 20 7.48 10.85 -11.32
C GLY A 20 7.38 9.50 -12.00
N ILE A 21 6.49 9.42 -12.99
CA ILE A 21 6.47 8.36 -14.01
C ILE A 21 6.53 8.99 -15.39
N PHE A 22 7.42 8.48 -16.23
CA PHE A 22 7.69 8.92 -17.59
C PHE A 22 7.40 7.76 -18.53
N ARG A 23 6.49 7.94 -19.48
CA ARG A 23 6.10 6.89 -20.42
C ARG A 23 6.77 7.08 -21.76
N SER A 24 7.02 5.98 -22.47
CA SER A 24 7.62 5.98 -23.80
C SER A 24 6.81 6.73 -24.85
N ASP A 25 5.49 6.87 -24.63
CA ASP A 25 4.58 7.67 -25.46
C ASP A 25 4.63 9.19 -25.18
N GLY A 26 5.53 9.63 -24.30
CA GLY A 26 5.74 11.03 -23.93
C GLY A 26 4.82 11.54 -22.81
N ARG A 27 3.90 10.71 -22.29
CA ARG A 27 3.10 11.10 -21.11
C ARG A 27 3.97 11.11 -19.85
N VAL A 28 3.76 12.13 -19.04
CA VAL A 28 4.43 12.28 -17.74
C VAL A 28 3.38 12.52 -16.66
N ASP A 29 3.52 11.84 -15.52
CA ASP A 29 2.72 12.09 -14.33
C ASP A 29 3.63 12.40 -13.13
N LEU A 30 3.54 13.65 -12.67
CA LEU A 30 4.20 14.19 -11.47
C LEU A 30 3.19 14.58 -10.38
N THR A 31 1.90 14.35 -10.61
CA THR A 31 0.79 14.90 -9.81
C THR A 31 0.00 13.83 -9.08
N THR A 32 0.27 12.55 -9.31
CA THR A 32 -0.24 11.47 -8.46
C THR A 32 0.69 11.28 -7.26
N SER A 33 0.14 11.41 -6.05
CA SER A 33 0.86 11.03 -4.82
C SER A 33 0.88 9.51 -4.71
N VAL A 34 2.05 8.91 -4.92
CA VAL A 34 2.25 7.47 -4.81
C VAL A 34 3.18 7.16 -3.66
N TRP A 35 2.74 6.24 -2.81
CA TRP A 35 3.47 5.74 -1.65
C TRP A 35 3.53 4.23 -1.68
N TRP A 36 4.73 3.69 -1.51
CA TRP A 36 4.99 2.27 -1.45
C TRP A 36 5.70 1.92 -0.15
N PHE A 37 5.08 1.08 0.65
CA PHE A 37 5.64 0.52 1.88
C PHE A 37 6.09 -0.91 1.57
N GLN A 38 7.35 -1.22 1.88
CA GLN A 38 7.96 -2.52 1.60
C GLN A 38 8.59 -3.13 2.86
N SER A 39 8.01 -4.22 3.34
CA SER A 39 8.63 -5.09 4.36
C SER A 39 9.53 -6.16 3.72
N ALA A 40 10.08 -7.08 4.49
CA ALA A 40 10.87 -8.19 3.95
C ALA A 40 10.04 -9.20 3.15
N LEU A 41 8.70 -9.08 3.13
CA LEU A 41 7.85 -9.93 2.30
C LEU A 41 6.68 -9.19 1.61
N PHE A 42 6.07 -8.24 2.30
CA PHE A 42 4.82 -7.61 1.87
C PHE A 42 5.02 -6.19 1.36
N HIS A 43 4.17 -5.78 0.43
CA HIS A 43 4.02 -4.39 0.04
C HIS A 43 2.61 -3.86 0.31
N ILE A 44 2.52 -2.54 0.46
CA ILE A 44 1.28 -1.76 0.30
C ILE A 44 1.63 -0.56 -0.59
N ASP A 45 0.96 -0.42 -1.73
CA ASP A 45 1.07 0.71 -2.65
C ASP A 45 -0.26 1.49 -2.67
N LEU A 46 -0.18 2.82 -2.58
CA LEU A 46 -1.33 3.70 -2.62
C LEU A 46 -1.06 4.90 -3.54
N ARG A 47 -1.94 5.08 -4.53
CA ARG A 47 -1.87 6.12 -5.58
C ARG A 47 -3.10 7.02 -5.53
N ILE A 48 -2.89 8.27 -5.14
CA ILE A 48 -3.95 9.27 -4.99
C ILE A 48 -3.64 10.49 -5.88
N PRO A 49 -4.50 10.84 -6.84
CA PRO A 49 -4.36 12.09 -7.58
C PRO A 49 -4.35 13.30 -6.65
N GLN A 50 -3.41 14.23 -6.80
CA GLN A 50 -3.33 15.43 -5.94
C GLN A 50 -4.55 16.35 -6.10
N ASP A 51 -5.18 16.34 -7.28
CA ASP A 51 -6.38 17.09 -7.61
C ASP A 51 -7.68 16.33 -7.27
N ARG A 52 -7.58 15.19 -6.56
CA ARG A 52 -8.75 14.47 -6.06
C ARG A 52 -9.58 15.40 -5.15
N PRO A 53 -10.91 15.48 -5.33
CA PRO A 53 -11.79 16.25 -4.47
C PRO A 53 -11.64 15.82 -3.00
N ARG A 54 -11.64 16.81 -2.09
CA ARG A 54 -11.78 16.53 -0.67
C ARG A 54 -13.24 16.21 -0.37
N ILE A 55 -13.47 15.04 0.21
CA ILE A 55 -14.78 14.58 0.67
C ILE A 55 -14.69 14.33 2.17
N THR A 56 -15.68 14.76 2.93
CA THR A 56 -15.70 14.64 4.40
C THR A 56 -16.67 13.56 4.89
N ALA A 57 -17.49 13.02 3.99
CA ALA A 57 -18.42 11.93 4.28
C ALA A 57 -18.63 11.06 3.02
N PRO A 58 -18.87 9.74 3.17
CA PRO A 58 -19.15 8.85 2.05
C PRO A 58 -20.31 9.32 1.16
N ALA A 59 -21.37 9.84 1.78
CA ALA A 59 -22.56 10.32 1.06
C ALA A 59 -22.28 11.47 0.08
N ALA A 60 -21.18 12.22 0.27
CA ALA A 60 -20.80 13.31 -0.62
C ALA A 60 -20.41 12.81 -2.03
N LEU A 61 -19.99 11.55 -2.17
CA LEU A 61 -19.66 10.94 -3.47
C LEU A 61 -20.82 11.02 -4.47
N ALA A 62 -22.04 10.81 -4.00
CA ALA A 62 -23.24 10.78 -4.84
C ALA A 62 -23.57 12.16 -5.47
N SER A 63 -23.01 13.23 -4.92
CA SER A 63 -23.25 14.60 -5.36
C SER A 63 -22.09 15.19 -6.18
N LEU A 64 -21.01 14.43 -6.41
CA LEU A 64 -19.86 14.93 -7.15
C LEU A 64 -20.17 15.05 -8.65
N PRO A 65 -19.78 16.15 -9.30
CA PRO A 65 -19.82 16.25 -10.76
C PRO A 65 -18.98 15.15 -11.42
N PRO A 66 -19.30 14.73 -12.66
CA PRO A 66 -18.59 13.65 -13.35
C PRO A 66 -17.06 13.81 -13.41
N GLY A 67 -16.57 15.02 -13.66
CA GLY A 67 -15.12 15.29 -13.68
C GLY A 67 -14.44 15.08 -12.33
N GLN A 68 -15.12 15.39 -11.22
CA GLN A 68 -14.62 15.16 -9.87
C GLN A 68 -14.68 13.68 -9.49
N LEU A 69 -15.77 13.00 -9.88
CA LEU A 69 -15.89 11.55 -9.70
C LEU A 69 -14.80 10.80 -10.47
N ALA A 70 -14.45 11.23 -11.68
CA ALA A 70 -13.35 10.65 -12.45
C ALA A 70 -12.00 10.74 -11.71
N ARG A 71 -11.76 11.80 -10.93
CA ARG A 71 -10.54 11.90 -10.09
C ARG A 71 -10.58 11.00 -8.86
N ILE A 72 -11.77 10.74 -8.30
CA ILE A 72 -11.95 9.71 -7.27
C ILE A 72 -11.69 8.32 -7.86
N GLN A 73 -12.16 8.05 -9.08
CA GLN A 73 -12.00 6.76 -9.76
C GLN A 73 -10.57 6.50 -10.26
N ALA A 74 -9.76 7.56 -10.45
CA ALA A 74 -8.36 7.45 -10.84
C ALA A 74 -7.43 7.04 -9.68
N GLN A 75 -7.96 6.88 -8.46
CA GLN A 75 -7.20 6.33 -7.35
C GLN A 75 -6.97 4.83 -7.58
N THR A 76 -5.79 4.37 -7.21
CA THR A 76 -5.47 2.93 -7.24
C THR A 76 -4.64 2.56 -6.02
N GLY A 77 -4.63 1.29 -5.66
CA GLY A 77 -3.71 0.77 -4.66
C GLY A 77 -3.90 -0.72 -4.47
N PHE A 78 -2.86 -1.35 -3.96
CA PHE A 78 -2.76 -2.79 -3.91
C PHE A 78 -1.76 -3.23 -2.85
N ALA A 79 -1.99 -4.42 -2.30
CA ALA A 79 -1.13 -4.99 -1.27
C ALA A 79 -1.06 -6.51 -1.43
N GLY A 80 0.10 -7.05 -1.09
CA GLY A 80 0.39 -8.44 -1.38
C GLY A 80 1.83 -8.80 -1.08
N ILE A 81 2.31 -9.82 -1.79
CA ILE A 81 3.68 -10.32 -1.68
C ILE A 81 4.55 -9.65 -2.73
N THR A 82 5.80 -9.35 -2.36
CA THR A 82 6.82 -8.90 -3.30
C THR A 82 7.83 -10.01 -3.52
N VAL A 83 8.17 -10.28 -4.77
CA VAL A 83 9.22 -11.24 -5.15
C VAL A 83 10.32 -10.50 -5.90
N VAL A 84 11.56 -10.67 -5.46
CA VAL A 84 12.72 -10.05 -6.09
C VAL A 84 13.68 -11.13 -6.57
N GLU A 85 13.99 -11.09 -7.86
CA GLU A 85 14.94 -11.98 -8.52
C GLU A 85 15.95 -11.13 -9.30
N ALA A 86 17.19 -11.08 -8.79
CA ALA A 86 18.20 -10.11 -9.24
C ALA A 86 17.65 -8.67 -9.20
N GLU A 87 17.54 -8.01 -10.35
CA GLU A 87 17.02 -6.63 -10.46
C GLU A 87 15.51 -6.60 -10.74
N ARG A 88 14.89 -7.74 -11.06
CA ARG A 88 13.45 -7.82 -11.32
C ARG A 88 12.68 -7.86 -10.01
N CYS A 89 11.79 -6.90 -9.82
CA CYS A 89 10.82 -6.87 -8.73
C CYS A 89 9.43 -7.14 -9.30
N GLU A 90 8.70 -8.04 -8.66
CA GLU A 90 7.33 -8.37 -9.00
C GLU A 90 6.43 -8.17 -7.79
N TRP A 91 5.37 -7.42 -7.98
CA TRP A 91 4.30 -7.23 -7.01
C TRP A 91 3.21 -8.25 -7.34
N ARG A 92 2.83 -9.06 -6.35
CA ARG A 92 1.73 -10.04 -6.43
C ARG A 92 0.63 -9.63 -5.48
N PRO A 93 -0.31 -8.79 -5.91
CA PRO A 93 -1.36 -8.31 -5.04
C PRO A 93 -2.35 -9.41 -4.70
N GLU A 94 -2.75 -9.47 -3.44
CA GLU A 94 -3.87 -10.28 -2.98
C GLU A 94 -5.12 -9.40 -2.78
N ILE A 95 -4.92 -8.13 -2.43
CA ILE A 95 -5.96 -7.10 -2.39
C ILE A 95 -5.59 -5.93 -3.29
N ALA A 96 -6.59 -5.38 -3.97
CA ALA A 96 -6.46 -4.20 -4.81
C ALA A 96 -7.73 -3.35 -4.80
N PHE A 97 -7.60 -2.07 -5.15
CA PHE A 97 -8.70 -1.21 -5.54
C PHE A 97 -8.25 -0.26 -6.68
N PRO A 98 -9.06 -0.08 -7.73
CA PRO A 98 -10.02 -1.08 -8.20
C PRO A 98 -9.31 -2.43 -8.40
N ALA A 99 -10.05 -3.47 -8.79
CA ALA A 99 -9.39 -4.72 -9.17
C ALA A 99 -8.34 -4.43 -10.26
N ILE A 100 -7.11 -4.90 -10.05
CA ILE A 100 -6.06 -4.87 -11.07
C ILE A 100 -6.32 -5.96 -12.11
N SER A 101 -5.75 -5.82 -13.31
CA SER A 101 -5.77 -6.86 -14.33
C SER A 101 -4.92 -8.06 -13.91
N ASP A 102 -5.10 -9.19 -14.60
CA ASP A 102 -4.23 -10.37 -14.46
C ASP A 102 -2.82 -10.17 -15.05
N GLU A 103 -2.51 -8.94 -15.50
CA GLU A 103 -1.18 -8.61 -16.01
C GLU A 103 -0.18 -8.59 -14.85
N ILE A 104 1.02 -9.11 -15.12
CA ILE A 104 2.09 -9.15 -14.14
C ILE A 104 2.55 -7.72 -13.87
N ASP A 105 2.41 -7.27 -12.62
CA ASP A 105 3.01 -6.02 -12.16
C ASP A 105 4.47 -6.27 -11.78
N ALA A 106 5.40 -5.87 -12.65
CA ALA A 106 6.82 -6.06 -12.43
C ALA A 106 7.66 -4.97 -13.13
N GLY A 107 8.80 -4.66 -12.51
CA GLY A 107 9.77 -3.68 -12.99
C GLY A 107 11.22 -4.12 -12.77
N LEU A 108 12.13 -3.52 -13.54
CA LEU A 108 13.57 -3.61 -13.35
C LEU A 108 14.04 -2.47 -12.45
N MET A 109 14.77 -2.82 -11.39
CA MET A 109 15.03 -1.93 -10.27
C MET A 109 16.51 -1.62 -10.17
N ARG A 110 16.84 -0.33 -10.15
CA ARG A 110 18.21 0.18 -10.08
C ARG A 110 18.32 1.20 -8.97
N PHE A 111 19.14 0.89 -7.96
CA PHE A 111 19.44 1.80 -6.87
C PHE A 111 20.66 2.64 -7.23
N ASP A 112 20.48 3.95 -7.40
CA ASP A 112 21.60 4.90 -7.54
C ASP A 112 22.26 5.18 -6.20
N THR A 113 21.44 5.24 -5.16
CA THR A 113 21.86 5.37 -3.76
C THR A 113 20.93 4.50 -2.90
N PRO A 114 21.19 4.34 -1.59
CA PRO A 114 20.22 3.71 -0.69
C PRO A 114 18.86 4.41 -0.65
N ASP A 115 18.76 5.66 -1.06
CA ASP A 115 17.57 6.51 -0.95
C ASP A 115 17.00 6.95 -2.31
N ASN A 116 17.64 6.55 -3.41
CA ASN A 116 17.23 6.86 -4.79
C ASN A 116 17.09 5.57 -5.57
N LEU A 117 15.87 5.30 -6.03
CA LEU A 117 15.51 4.10 -6.76
C LEU A 117 14.88 4.49 -8.09
N HIS A 118 15.38 3.88 -9.16
CA HIS A 118 14.81 3.98 -10.48
C HIS A 118 14.20 2.64 -10.87
N GLU A 119 12.96 2.69 -11.34
CA GLU A 119 12.24 1.55 -11.89
C GLU A 119 12.07 1.73 -13.39
N SER A 120 12.25 0.67 -14.16
CA SER A 120 11.86 0.61 -15.57
C SER A 120 10.88 -0.52 -15.81
N GLY A 121 9.83 -0.27 -16.58
CA GLY A 121 8.92 -1.33 -17.02
C GLY A 121 9.68 -2.42 -17.78
N ILE A 122 9.26 -3.68 -17.62
CA ILE A 122 9.93 -4.83 -18.26
C ILE A 122 9.97 -4.70 -19.79
N ASP A 123 8.96 -4.06 -20.36
CA ASP A 123 8.82 -3.77 -21.79
C ASP A 123 9.38 -2.40 -22.20
N ALA A 124 10.07 -1.71 -21.29
CA ALA A 124 10.56 -0.34 -21.43
C ALA A 124 9.45 0.69 -21.75
N SER A 125 8.18 0.41 -21.41
CA SER A 125 7.06 1.33 -21.65
C SER A 125 7.04 2.52 -20.68
N TYR A 126 7.69 2.41 -19.53
CA TYR A 126 7.78 3.48 -18.55
C TYR A 126 9.08 3.46 -17.74
N GLN A 127 9.36 4.59 -17.11
CA GLN A 127 10.34 4.77 -16.06
C GLN A 127 9.71 5.48 -14.86
N GLU A 128 10.03 5.05 -13.65
CA GLU A 128 9.62 5.73 -12.42
C GLU A 128 10.83 6.08 -11.55
N ASP A 129 10.76 7.25 -10.92
CA ASP A 129 11.74 7.69 -9.93
C ASP A 129 11.11 7.66 -8.54
N TRP A 130 11.88 7.13 -7.59
CA TRP A 130 11.45 6.92 -6.21
C TRP A 130 12.47 7.47 -5.23
N LEU A 131 11.97 8.17 -4.21
CA LEU A 131 12.75 8.65 -3.07
C LEU A 131 12.34 7.93 -1.80
N ARG A 132 13.32 7.58 -0.97
CA ARG A 132 13.06 7.08 0.38
C ARG A 132 12.46 8.20 1.22
N ALA A 133 11.31 7.92 1.83
CA ALA A 133 10.52 8.89 2.61
C ALA A 133 10.49 8.60 4.11
N GLY A 134 11.12 7.50 4.56
CA GLY A 134 11.22 7.15 5.96
C GLY A 134 12.40 6.22 6.25
N ALA A 135 12.92 6.29 7.47
CA ALA A 135 13.98 5.43 7.97
C ALA A 135 13.48 4.61 9.16
N GLY A 136 14.12 3.47 9.41
CA GLY A 136 13.81 2.60 10.55
C GLY A 136 13.54 1.15 10.14
N ALA A 137 13.36 0.32 11.16
CA ALA A 137 12.97 -1.07 10.96
C ALA A 137 11.51 -1.13 10.45
N ILE A 138 11.31 -1.86 9.35
CA ILE A 138 10.01 -2.13 8.78
C ILE A 138 9.51 -3.48 9.34
N HIS A 139 8.29 -3.50 9.83
CA HIS A 139 7.58 -4.71 10.25
C HIS A 139 6.28 -4.84 9.47
N GLY A 140 6.10 -5.95 8.77
CA GLY A 140 4.91 -6.28 8.00
C GLY A 140 4.17 -7.50 8.56
N ALA A 141 2.85 -7.50 8.42
CA ALA A 141 2.03 -8.67 8.73
C ALA A 141 0.88 -8.81 7.73
N ARG A 142 0.58 -10.06 7.34
CA ARG A 142 -0.68 -10.45 6.70
C ARG A 142 -1.60 -11.01 7.77
N LEU A 143 -2.84 -10.55 7.78
CA LEU A 143 -3.82 -10.78 8.83
C LEU A 143 -5.09 -11.40 8.26
N ASP A 144 -5.63 -12.41 8.95
CA ASP A 144 -6.92 -13.00 8.63
C ASP A 144 -7.99 -12.53 9.61
N SER A 145 -9.17 -12.21 9.09
CA SER A 145 -10.34 -11.93 9.93
C SER A 145 -10.80 -13.19 10.68
N LEU A 146 -11.33 -12.97 11.89
CA LEU A 146 -11.90 -14.02 12.75
C LEU A 146 -13.42 -14.16 12.64
N ASP A 147 -14.09 -13.23 11.95
CA ASP A 147 -15.56 -13.12 11.92
C ASP A 147 -16.23 -13.97 10.83
N GLY A 148 -15.46 -14.74 10.06
CA GLY A 148 -15.97 -15.56 8.96
C GLY A 148 -16.31 -14.80 7.68
N SER A 149 -16.04 -13.48 7.62
CA SER A 149 -16.27 -12.67 6.41
C SER A 149 -15.32 -12.99 5.26
N GLY A 150 -14.20 -13.67 5.53
CA GLY A 150 -13.13 -13.89 4.56
C GLY A 150 -12.28 -12.65 4.28
N LYS A 151 -12.46 -11.56 5.03
CA LYS A 151 -11.60 -10.38 4.94
C LYS A 151 -10.18 -10.70 5.39
N ILE A 152 -9.24 -10.03 4.72
CA ILE A 152 -7.82 -10.05 5.05
C ILE A 152 -7.30 -8.62 5.17
N ALA A 153 -6.15 -8.47 5.81
CA ALA A 153 -5.47 -7.19 5.86
C ALA A 153 -3.94 -7.33 5.80
N TYR A 154 -3.29 -6.29 5.29
CA TYR A 154 -1.87 -6.06 5.40
C TYR A 154 -1.62 -4.84 6.28
N LEU A 155 -0.67 -4.98 7.20
CA LEU A 155 -0.21 -3.90 8.06
C LEU A 155 1.31 -3.80 7.98
N ILE A 156 1.82 -2.64 7.61
CA ILE A 156 3.26 -2.34 7.62
C ILE A 156 3.52 -1.13 8.51
N ILE A 157 4.42 -1.26 9.49
CA ILE A 157 4.78 -0.20 10.46
C ILE A 157 6.29 0.08 10.38
N SER A 158 6.65 1.36 10.37
CA SER A 158 8.02 1.86 10.50
C SER A 158 8.05 3.15 11.32
N GLY A 159 8.59 3.10 12.54
CA GLY A 159 8.74 4.29 13.38
C GLY A 159 7.41 5.02 13.63
N ASP A 160 7.24 6.19 13.02
CA ASP A 160 6.07 7.07 13.10
C ASP A 160 5.13 6.96 11.87
N HIS A 161 5.40 6.03 10.96
CA HIS A 161 4.61 5.77 9.75
C HIS A 161 4.02 4.35 9.78
N ALA A 162 2.82 4.20 9.22
CA ALA A 162 2.23 2.91 8.95
C ALA A 162 1.41 2.93 7.66
N ALA A 163 1.22 1.78 7.06
CA ALA A 163 0.28 1.55 5.97
C ALA A 163 -0.64 0.39 6.34
N TRP A 164 -1.92 0.58 6.07
CA TRP A 164 -2.99 -0.37 6.31
C TRP A 164 -3.72 -0.62 4.99
N ALA A 165 -3.93 -1.88 4.67
CA ALA A 165 -4.76 -2.28 3.55
C ALA A 165 -5.68 -3.42 4.00
N CYS A 166 -6.99 -3.27 3.86
CA CYS A 166 -7.98 -4.23 4.35
C CYS A 166 -9.09 -4.43 3.32
N GLY A 167 -9.45 -5.67 3.06
CA GLY A 167 -10.39 -5.96 2.00
C GLY A 167 -10.70 -7.43 1.83
N VAL A 168 -11.32 -7.75 0.69
CA VAL A 168 -11.56 -9.12 0.23
C VAL A 168 -10.54 -9.45 -0.85
N ALA A 169 -9.86 -10.58 -0.69
CA ALA A 169 -8.89 -11.10 -1.65
C ALA A 169 -9.56 -11.46 -2.99
N ASP A 170 -8.85 -11.25 -4.10
CA ASP A 170 -9.23 -11.68 -5.47
C ASP A 170 -10.65 -11.30 -5.92
N ALA A 171 -11.26 -10.29 -5.28
CA ALA A 171 -12.60 -9.86 -5.61
C ALA A 171 -12.59 -9.04 -6.92
N GLN A 172 -13.66 -9.15 -7.70
CA GLN A 172 -13.85 -8.27 -8.86
C GLN A 172 -14.52 -6.96 -8.45
N PHE A 173 -14.27 -5.89 -9.20
CA PHE A 173 -15.04 -4.66 -9.04
C PHE A 173 -16.54 -4.96 -9.29
N PRO A 174 -17.49 -4.45 -8.48
CA PRO A 174 -17.34 -3.40 -7.46
C PRO A 174 -17.05 -3.90 -6.05
N ALA A 175 -16.87 -5.21 -5.81
CA ALA A 175 -16.59 -5.71 -4.46
C ALA A 175 -15.28 -5.14 -3.89
N THR A 176 -14.27 -4.93 -4.74
CA THR A 176 -13.01 -4.24 -4.38
C THR A 176 -13.15 -2.75 -4.12
N ALA A 177 -14.29 -2.12 -4.48
CA ALA A 177 -14.51 -0.70 -4.19
C ALA A 177 -14.61 -0.42 -2.68
N GLY A 178 -14.88 -1.46 -1.86
CA GLY A 178 -14.87 -1.37 -0.40
C GLY A 178 -13.52 -1.68 0.24
N ASN A 179 -12.50 -2.06 -0.53
CA ASN A 179 -11.17 -2.30 0.02
C ASN A 179 -10.57 -0.97 0.47
N GLU A 180 -10.14 -0.90 1.72
CA GLU A 180 -9.54 0.29 2.31
C GLU A 180 -8.02 0.24 2.17
N PHE A 181 -7.43 1.36 1.78
CA PHE A 181 -5.99 1.61 1.81
C PHE A 181 -5.74 2.95 2.48
N SER A 182 -4.97 2.93 3.56
CA SER A 182 -4.76 4.07 4.44
C SER A 182 -3.29 4.16 4.85
N LEU A 183 -2.70 5.35 4.68
CA LEU A 183 -1.42 5.72 5.25
C LEU A 183 -1.66 6.44 6.56
N LEU A 184 -0.91 6.06 7.57
CA LEU A 184 -1.02 6.62 8.91
C LEU A 184 0.29 7.22 9.37
N ARG A 185 0.17 8.29 10.17
CA ARG A 185 1.28 8.88 10.89
C ARG A 185 0.92 9.18 12.34
N ARG A 186 1.92 9.12 13.22
CA ARG A 186 1.82 9.60 14.61
C ARG A 186 2.90 10.64 14.87
N ALA A 187 2.62 11.61 15.74
CA ALA A 187 3.61 12.66 16.04
C ALA A 187 4.78 12.15 16.91
N HIS A 188 4.53 11.11 17.71
CA HIS A 188 5.48 10.47 18.61
C HIS A 188 4.92 9.10 19.04
N ALA A 189 5.72 8.28 19.72
CA ALA A 189 5.40 6.88 20.02
C ALA A 189 4.05 6.66 20.74
N THR A 190 3.63 7.59 21.60
CA THR A 190 2.36 7.50 22.36
C THR A 190 1.21 8.29 21.73
N ALA A 191 1.45 9.03 20.64
CA ALA A 191 0.40 9.74 19.93
C ALA A 191 -0.50 8.75 19.17
N PRO A 192 -1.79 9.08 18.98
CA PRO A 192 -2.67 8.27 18.14
C PRO A 192 -2.15 8.24 16.70
N TRP A 193 -2.34 7.11 16.02
CA TRP A 193 -2.13 7.02 14.59
C TRP A 193 -3.25 7.76 13.88
N ARG A 194 -2.91 8.76 13.07
CA ARG A 194 -3.85 9.54 12.26
C ARG A 194 -3.76 9.07 10.82
N ILE A 195 -4.91 8.88 10.18
CA ILE A 195 -4.97 8.63 8.74
C ILE A 195 -4.63 9.94 8.03
N VAL A 196 -3.55 9.95 7.25
CA VAL A 196 -3.06 11.14 6.53
C VAL A 196 -3.34 11.08 5.03
N THR A 197 -3.58 9.88 4.50
CA THR A 197 -3.93 9.65 3.10
C THR A 197 -4.71 8.36 3.03
N SER A 198 -5.85 8.36 2.35
CA SER A 198 -6.66 7.15 2.18
C SER A 198 -7.43 7.20 0.87
N ASN A 199 -7.68 6.04 0.27
CA ASN A 199 -8.60 5.94 -0.86
C ASN A 199 -10.05 6.30 -0.47
N HIS A 200 -10.39 6.08 0.81
CA HIS A 200 -11.58 6.58 1.47
C HIS A 200 -11.31 7.99 2.02
N GLY A 201 -11.31 9.00 1.13
CA GLY A 201 -10.88 10.37 1.48
C GLY A 201 -11.58 11.02 2.69
N TRP A 202 -12.78 10.56 3.06
CA TRP A 202 -13.47 11.01 4.28
C TRP A 202 -12.75 10.62 5.57
N LEU A 203 -11.89 9.60 5.57
CA LEU A 203 -11.08 9.20 6.72
C LEU A 203 -9.95 10.21 7.02
N GLU A 204 -9.52 11.00 6.03
CA GLU A 204 -8.46 12.00 6.22
C GLU A 204 -8.91 13.18 7.11
N CYS A 205 -10.20 13.27 7.44
CA CYS A 205 -10.79 14.30 8.28
C CYS A 205 -10.61 14.02 9.79
N GLY A 206 -9.39 13.66 10.19
CA GLY A 206 -9.02 13.47 11.58
C GLY A 206 -9.30 12.08 12.15
N ALA A 207 -9.65 11.09 11.32
CA ALA A 207 -9.80 9.72 11.78
C ALA A 207 -8.47 9.19 12.33
N THR A 208 -8.59 8.37 13.37
CA THR A 208 -7.46 7.73 14.04
C THR A 208 -7.66 6.23 14.06
N MET A 209 -6.56 5.48 14.06
CA MET A 209 -6.57 4.04 14.29
C MET A 209 -5.71 3.68 15.49
N THR A 210 -6.07 2.60 16.17
CA THR A 210 -5.26 1.95 17.19
C THR A 210 -4.55 0.77 16.54
N LEU A 211 -3.24 0.85 16.40
CA LEU A 211 -2.43 -0.20 15.79
C LEU A 211 -1.65 -0.98 16.87
N PRO A 212 -1.46 -2.30 16.68
CA PRO A 212 -0.62 -3.09 17.57
C PRO A 212 0.87 -2.77 17.35
N THR A 213 1.72 -3.27 18.25
CA THR A 213 3.14 -3.45 17.92
C THR A 213 3.29 -4.73 17.10
N LEU A 214 4.04 -4.67 16.00
CA LEU A 214 4.40 -5.86 15.22
C LEU A 214 5.79 -6.40 15.56
N LYS A 215 6.59 -5.63 16.31
CA LYS A 215 7.90 -6.10 16.76
C LYS A 215 7.72 -7.37 17.60
N ASP A 216 8.51 -8.39 17.29
CA ASP A 216 8.53 -9.70 17.96
C ASP A 216 7.24 -10.53 17.81
N SER A 217 6.28 -10.08 17.00
CA SER A 217 5.03 -10.81 16.73
C SER A 217 5.29 -12.10 15.94
N GLN A 218 4.40 -13.08 16.12
CA GLN A 218 4.53 -14.41 15.50
C GLN A 218 3.26 -14.82 14.75
N PRO A 219 3.38 -15.66 13.69
CA PRO A 219 2.24 -16.33 13.10
C PRO A 219 1.36 -17.04 14.14
N GLY A 220 0.05 -16.99 13.96
CA GLY A 220 -0.97 -17.52 14.87
C GLY A 220 -1.36 -16.60 16.02
N GLN A 221 -0.57 -15.56 16.32
CA GLN A 221 -0.88 -14.59 17.38
C GLN A 221 -2.16 -13.80 17.05
N LEU A 222 -2.96 -13.51 18.07
CA LEU A 222 -4.10 -12.61 17.95
C LEU A 222 -3.68 -11.18 18.28
N ILE A 223 -4.08 -10.24 17.42
CA ILE A 223 -3.86 -8.81 17.60
C ILE A 223 -5.17 -8.05 17.37
N SER A 224 -5.19 -6.78 17.79
CA SER A 224 -6.29 -5.87 17.54
C SER A 224 -5.84 -4.70 16.70
N VAL A 225 -6.65 -4.37 15.70
CA VAL A 225 -6.59 -3.11 14.96
C VAL A 225 -7.93 -2.43 15.23
N ASP A 226 -7.89 -1.29 15.90
CA ASP A 226 -9.05 -0.69 16.55
C ASP A 226 -9.78 -1.70 17.46
N THR A 227 -11.06 -1.93 17.22
CA THR A 227 -11.89 -2.87 17.97
C THR A 227 -11.94 -4.26 17.34
N GLU A 228 -11.42 -4.41 16.11
CA GLU A 228 -11.44 -5.67 15.36
C GLU A 228 -10.28 -6.57 15.77
N ARG A 229 -10.54 -7.87 15.88
CA ARG A 229 -9.52 -8.88 16.21
C ARG A 229 -9.11 -9.64 14.96
N TRP A 230 -7.81 -9.79 14.82
CA TRP A 230 -7.16 -10.40 13.67
C TRP A 230 -6.22 -11.51 14.12
N ARG A 231 -6.08 -12.55 13.31
CA ARG A 231 -5.00 -13.53 13.44
C ARG A 231 -3.86 -13.13 12.52
N ILE A 232 -2.64 -13.09 13.03
CA ILE A 232 -1.45 -12.98 12.19
C ILE A 232 -1.31 -14.30 11.43
N ASP A 233 -1.50 -14.27 10.12
CA ASP A 233 -1.21 -15.41 9.26
C ASP A 233 0.30 -15.51 9.05
N LYS A 234 0.93 -14.38 8.70
CA LYS A 234 2.35 -14.34 8.35
C LYS A 234 3.02 -13.02 8.67
N ILE A 235 4.31 -13.08 9.01
CA ILE A 235 5.18 -11.93 9.28
C ILE A 235 6.13 -11.71 8.10
N GLY A 236 6.39 -10.44 7.81
CA GLY A 236 7.25 -9.95 6.74
C GLY A 236 8.08 -8.76 7.18
#